data_AF-A0A939DYS2-F1
#
_entry.id   AF-A0A939DYS2-F1
#
_cell.length_a   1.000
_cell.length_b   1.000
_cell.length_c   1.000
_cell.angle_alpha   90.00
_cell.angle_beta   90.00
_cell.angle_gamma   90.00
#
_symmetry.space_group_name_H-M   'P 1'
#
loop_
_entity.id
_entity.type
_entity.pdbx_description
1 polymer ?
#
loop_
_entity_poly.entity_id
_entity_poly.type
_entity_poly.pdbx_seq_one_letter_code
_entity_poly.pdbx_strand_id
1 'polypeptide(L)' 'MQYTDFRRNIEAEFGDMRGPFMLNSHVLREYGKTPNELIEQGEPLRDIWWAICDDFEIPELRRLGPDD' A
#
# COMPACT_ATOMS: atom_id res chain seq x y z
N MET A 1 -5.65 -3.88 9.07
CA MET A 1 -6.47 -4.32 7.92
C MET A 1 -6.12 -5.77 7.63
N GLN A 2 -6.98 -6.55 6.95
CA GLN A 2 -6.57 -7.87 6.48
C GLN A 2 -5.71 -7.75 5.22
N TYR A 3 -4.95 -8.80 4.91
CA TYR A 3 -4.12 -8.85 3.70
C TYR A 3 -4.94 -8.72 2.40
N THR A 4 -6.14 -9.29 2.38
CA THR A 4 -7.06 -9.18 1.24
C THR A 4 -7.48 -7.73 1.01
N ASP A 5 -7.81 -6.98 2.07
CA ASP A 5 -8.16 -5.56 1.98
C ASP A 5 -6.98 -4.74 1.45
N PHE A 6 -5.78 -5.03 1.94
CA PHE A 6 -4.55 -4.38 1.50
C PHE A 6 -4.32 -4.60 0.00
N ARG A 7 -4.42 -5.84 -0.47
CA ARG A 7 -4.30 -6.15 -1.89
C ARG A 7 -5.34 -5.45 -2.74
N ARG A 8 -6.62 -5.44 -2.31
CA ARG A 8 -7.69 -4.74 -3.02
C ARG A 8 -7.42 -3.25 -3.16
N ASN A 9 -6.94 -2.62 -2.09
CA ASN A 9 -6.56 -1.20 -2.11
C ASN A 9 -5.41 -0.92 -3.09
N ILE A 10 -4.39 -1.78 -3.11
CA ILE A 10 -3.28 -1.67 -4.06
C ILE A 10 -3.76 -1.87 -5.50
N GLU A 11 -4.61 -2.86 -5.75
CA GLU A 11 -5.18 -3.13 -7.07
C GLU A 11 -6.08 -1.98 -7.53
N ALA A 12 -6.85 -1.36 -6.64
CA ALA A 12 -7.70 -0.22 -6.95
C ALA A 12 -6.90 1.02 -7.36
N GLU A 13 -5.81 1.33 -6.65
CA GLU A 13 -5.04 2.56 -6.91
C GLU A 13 -3.97 2.39 -8.00
N PHE A 14 -3.35 1.21 -8.09
CA PHE A 14 -2.21 0.98 -8.98
C PHE A 14 -2.50 -0.04 -10.08
N GLY A 15 -3.59 -0.79 -9.99
CA GLY A 15 -3.91 -1.88 -10.91
C GLY A 15 -3.10 -3.15 -10.64
N ASP A 16 -3.61 -4.28 -11.12
CA ASP A 16 -3.05 -5.61 -10.89
C ASP A 16 -1.62 -5.78 -11.44
N MET A 17 -1.29 -5.11 -12.55
CA MET A 17 0.05 -5.19 -13.15
C MET A 17 1.10 -4.31 -12.46
N ARG A 18 0.76 -3.07 -12.09
CA ARG A 18 1.75 -2.12 -11.53
C ARG A 18 1.83 -2.19 -10.01
N GLY A 19 0.76 -2.61 -9.33
CA GLY A 19 0.73 -2.77 -7.88
C GLY A 19 1.88 -3.61 -7.34
N PRO A 20 2.08 -4.86 -7.82
CA PRO A 20 3.18 -5.71 -7.37
C PRO A 20 4.56 -5.10 -7.64
N PHE A 21 4.74 -4.38 -8.76
CA PHE A 21 6.00 -3.70 -9.05
C PHE A 21 6.25 -2.56 -8.05
N MET A 22 5.25 -1.74 -7.75
CA MET A 22 5.34 -0.65 -6.77
C MET A 22 5.74 -1.17 -5.38
N LEU A 23 5.13 -2.28 -4.94
CA LEU A 23 5.43 -2.91 -3.64
C LEU A 23 6.89 -3.35 -3.47
N ASN A 24 7.59 -3.62 -4.58
CA ASN A 24 9.00 -4.05 -4.59
C ASN A 24 10.00 -2.92 -4.91
N SER A 25 9.55 -1.80 -5.46
CA SER A 25 10.45 -0.78 -6.05
C SER A 25 10.34 0.59 -5.42
N HIS A 26 9.18 0.94 -4.85
CA HIS A 26 8.99 2.23 -4.20
C HIS A 26 9.47 2.14 -2.76
N VAL A 27 10.44 2.96 -2.39
CA VAL A 27 10.92 3.09 -1.01
C VAL A 27 10.04 4.12 -0.30
N LEU A 28 9.29 3.68 0.72
CA LEU A 28 8.41 4.55 1.48
C LEU A 28 9.22 5.55 2.28
N ARG A 29 8.91 6.84 2.15
CA ARG A 29 9.70 7.94 2.76
C ARG A 29 9.84 7.80 4.27
N GLU A 30 8.76 7.44 4.95
CA GLU A 30 8.72 7.32 6.42
C GLU A 30 9.62 6.18 6.93
N TYR A 31 9.68 5.08 6.20
CA TYR A 31 10.36 3.87 6.64
C TYR A 31 11.76 3.67 6.03
N GLY A 32 12.05 4.34 4.92
CA GLY A 32 13.28 4.11 4.14
C GLY A 32 13.38 2.70 3.57
N LYS A 33 12.25 2.00 3.41
CA LYS A 33 12.15 0.62 2.89
C LYS A 33 10.96 0.45 1.96
N THR A 34 10.99 -0.58 1.13
CA THR A 34 9.87 -0.95 0.27
C THR A 34 8.72 -1.58 1.05
N PRO A 35 7.47 -1.48 0.57
CA PRO A 35 6.33 -2.14 1.20
C PRO A 35 6.55 -3.63 1.46
N ASN A 36 7.15 -4.37 0.52
CA ASN A 36 7.40 -5.80 0.72
C ASN A 36 8.42 -6.07 1.82
N GLU A 37 9.50 -5.30 1.92
CA GLU A 37 10.47 -5.44 3.02
C GLU A 37 9.81 -5.20 4.39
N LEU A 38 8.85 -4.27 4.47
CA LEU A 38 8.11 -3.99 5.71
C LEU A 38 7.14 -5.12 6.04
N ILE A 39 6.46 -5.68 5.03
CA ILE A 39 5.60 -6.87 5.20
C ILE A 39 6.43 -8.04 5.75
N GLU A 40 7.61 -8.29 5.17
CA GLU A 40 8.52 -9.34 5.62
C GLU A 40 9.03 -9.14 7.05
N GLN A 41 9.18 -7.87 7.48
CA GLN A 41 9.56 -7.50 8.84
C GLN A 41 8.39 -7.56 9.84
N GLY A 42 7.18 -7.82 9.36
CA GLY A 42 5.98 -7.93 10.19
C GLY A 42 5.35 -6.58 10.56
N GLU A 43 5.67 -5.52 9.82
CA GLU A 43 5.03 -4.22 10.03
C GLU A 43 3.53 -4.30 9.74
N PRO A 44 2.68 -3.56 10.49
CA PRO A 44 1.25 -3.61 10.29
C PRO A 44 0.86 -3.13 8.89
N LEU A 45 0.15 -3.96 8.12
CA LEU A 45 -0.32 -3.64 6.76
C LEU A 45 -1.08 -2.31 6.67
N ARG A 46 -1.80 -1.94 7.74
CA ARG A 46 -2.51 -0.66 7.84
C ARG A 46 -1.53 0.51 7.74
N ASP A 47 -0.41 0.42 8.45
CA ASP A 47 0.57 1.52 8.55
C ASP A 47 1.36 1.62 7.24
N ILE A 48 1.71 0.47 6.65
CA ILE A 48 2.28 0.40 5.29
C ILE A 48 1.33 1.06 4.27
N TRP A 49 0.03 0.76 4.34
CA TRP A 49 -0.96 1.37 3.45
C TRP A 49 -1.07 2.89 3.62
N TRP A 50 -1.06 3.40 4.85
CA TRP A 50 -1.10 4.84 5.09
C TRP A 50 0.16 5.53 4.56
N ALA A 51 1.34 4.96 4.77
CA ALA A 51 2.56 5.50 4.20
C ALA A 51 2.54 5.51 2.66
N ILE A 52 1.97 4.48 2.02
CA ILE A 52 1.71 4.49 0.57
C ILE A 52 0.75 5.64 0.21
N CYS A 53 -0.35 5.79 0.95
CA CYS A 53 -1.31 6.87 0.70
C CYS A 53 -0.69 8.25 0.82
N ASP A 54 0.22 8.45 1.76
CA ASP A 54 0.87 9.73 1.97
C ASP A 54 1.96 10.01 0.92
N ASP A 55 2.74 8.99 0.51
CA ASP A 55 3.75 9.14 -0.54
C ASP A 55 3.17 9.38 -1.94
N PHE A 56 2.01 8.78 -2.24
CA PHE A 56 1.31 8.91 -3.53
C PHE A 56 0.16 9.93 -3.50
N GLU A 57 -0.01 10.65 -2.39
CA GLU A 57 -1.09 11.63 -2.20
C GLU A 57 -2.49 11.06 -2.52
N ILE A 58 -2.73 9.80 -2.14
CA ILE A 58 -4.01 9.12 -2.36
C ILE A 58 -5.11 9.86 -1.57
N PRO A 59 -6.19 10.33 -2.21
CA PRO A 59 -7.27 11.05 -1.55
C PRO A 59 -7.95 10.21 -0.47
N GLU A 60 -8.32 10.82 0.66
CA GLU A 60 -8.94 10.13 1.80
C GLU A 60 -10.13 9.24 1.43
N LEU A 61 -10.98 9.71 0.52
CA LEU A 61 -12.16 8.98 0.04
C LEU A 61 -11.81 7.61 -0.57
N ARG A 62 -10.60 7.43 -1.08
CA ARG A 62 -10.15 6.18 -1.72
C ARG A 62 -9.32 5.30 -0.80
N ARG A 63 -8.86 5.84 0.33
CA ARG A 63 -7.97 5.10 1.25
C ARG A 63 -8.65 3.90 1.90
N LEU A 64 -9.98 3.86 1.93
CA LEU A 64 -10.75 2.72 2.46
C LEU A 64 -11.03 1.64 1.41
N GLY A 65 -10.58 1.84 0.16
CA GLY A 65 -10.93 0.98 -0.96
C GLY A 65 -12.30 1.33 -1.55
N PRO A 66 -12.71 0.67 -2.65
CA PRO A 66 -14.04 0.85 -3.23
C PRO A 66 -15.14 0.40 -2.27
N ASP A 67 -16.23 1.17 -2.18
CA ASP A 67 -17.48 0.73 -1.56
C ASP A 67 -18.07 -0.40 -2.43
N ASP A 68 -18.15 -1.61 -1.88
CA ASP A 68 -18.79 -2.78 -2.52
C ASP A 68 -20.32 -2.74 -2.35
#